data_AF-A0A6V8DRL7-F1
#
_entry.id   AF-A0A6V8DRL7-F1
#
_cell.length_a   1.000
_cell.length_b   1.000
_cell.length_c   1.000
_cell.angle_alpha   90.00
_cell.angle_beta   90.00
_cell.angle_gamma   90.00
#
_symmetry.space_group_name_H-M   'P 1'
#
loop_
_entity.id
_entity.type
_entity.pdbx_description
1 polymer ?
#
loop_
_entity_poly.entity_id
_entity_poly.type
_entity_poly.pdbx_seq_one_letter_code
_entity_poly.pdbx_strand_id
1 'polypeptide(L)'
;KPWTFYDENAVHYDRTSIFDDQCSGICTRSLSSSQGFSPAGVIVAQCVGPQFESPSEIIALEKLGADTVGMTLGPESRLISEIGTPYVALACSSNWAAGKDPRDPKANIDHHSVDKLASTMRSRISECITSLLTEYRIHQSQS
;
A
#
# COMPACT_ATOMS: atom_id res chain seq x y z
N LYS A 1 19.40 2.63 -10.56
CA LYS A 1 18.96 3.97 -11.02
C LYS A 1 17.88 4.48 -10.07
N PRO A 2 17.82 5.78 -9.77
CA PRO A 2 16.71 6.33 -9.00
C PRO A 2 15.39 6.12 -9.77
N TRP A 3 14.30 5.85 -9.06
CA TRP A 3 12.95 5.91 -9.64
C TRP A 3 12.54 7.38 -9.76
N THR A 4 12.56 7.89 -10.99
CA THR A 4 12.24 9.28 -11.35
C THR A 4 11.93 9.38 -12.85
N PHE A 5 11.14 10.39 -13.26
CA PHE A 5 10.90 10.73 -14.67
C PHE A 5 11.99 11.63 -15.28
N TYR A 6 12.99 12.05 -14.49
CA TYR A 6 14.05 12.95 -14.94
C TYR A 6 15.36 12.19 -15.22
N ASP A 7 15.84 12.23 -16.47
CA ASP A 7 17.06 11.53 -16.88
C ASP A 7 18.34 12.37 -16.73
N GLU A 8 18.25 13.70 -16.86
CA GLU A 8 19.42 14.58 -16.99
C GLU A 8 19.81 15.27 -15.68
N ASN A 9 18.82 15.71 -14.89
CA ASN A 9 19.04 16.51 -13.70
C ASN A 9 18.33 15.91 -12.49
N ALA A 10 18.94 16.03 -11.31
CA ALA A 10 18.29 15.66 -10.07
C ALA A 10 17.20 16.68 -9.73
N VAL A 11 15.96 16.20 -9.58
CA VAL A 11 14.82 17.00 -9.11
C VAL A 11 14.35 16.45 -7.77
N HIS A 12 14.06 17.35 -6.84
CA HIS A 12 13.63 17.01 -5.48
C HIS A 12 12.16 17.39 -5.30
N TYR A 13 11.32 16.39 -5.06
CA TYR A 13 9.91 16.56 -4.74
C TYR A 13 9.64 16.29 -3.26
N ASP A 14 8.74 17.08 -2.68
CA ASP A 14 8.23 16.82 -1.33
C ASP A 14 7.47 15.49 -1.30
N ARG A 15 7.67 14.76 -0.19
CA ARG A 15 7.05 13.46 0.05
C ARG A 15 6.46 13.39 1.46
N THR A 16 6.21 14.53 2.08
CA THR A 16 5.71 14.62 3.46
C THR A 16 4.27 14.09 3.53
N SER A 17 3.44 14.44 2.54
CA SER A 17 2.09 13.89 2.39
C SER A 17 1.85 13.43 0.95
N ILE A 18 2.17 12.17 0.68
CA ILE A 18 2.03 11.57 -0.66
C ILE A 18 0.60 11.10 -0.92
N PHE A 19 -0.08 10.64 0.14
CA PHE A 19 -1.42 10.08 0.05
C PHE A 19 -2.46 11.16 0.30
N ASP A 20 -3.45 11.24 -0.58
CA ASP A 20 -4.53 12.20 -0.47
C ASP A 20 -5.47 11.82 0.69
N ASP A 21 -5.63 12.73 1.66
CA ASP A 21 -6.40 12.49 2.87
C ASP A 21 -7.90 12.26 2.59
N GLN A 22 -8.45 12.95 1.59
CA GLN A 22 -9.85 12.79 1.21
C GLN A 22 -10.09 11.41 0.60
N CYS A 23 -9.25 11.00 -0.36
CA CYS A 23 -9.28 9.69 -0.98
C CYS A 23 -9.09 8.59 0.07
N SER A 24 -8.11 8.74 0.96
CA SER A 24 -7.82 7.80 2.05
C SER A 24 -9.01 7.65 3.00
N GLY A 25 -9.66 8.77 3.34
CA GLY A 25 -10.87 8.77 4.17
C GLY A 25 -12.06 8.08 3.50
N ILE A 26 -12.28 8.31 2.21
CA ILE A 26 -13.34 7.65 1.43
C ILE A 26 -13.12 6.13 1.43
N CYS A 27 -11.92 5.68 1.08
CA CYS A 27 -11.57 4.25 1.06
C CYS A 27 -11.71 3.60 2.43
N THR A 28 -11.23 4.27 3.49
CA THR A 28 -11.32 3.74 4.86
C THR A 28 -12.77 3.51 5.30
N ARG A 29 -13.69 4.45 4.97
CA ARG A 29 -15.11 4.28 5.24
C ARG A 29 -15.71 3.13 4.43
N SER A 30 -15.42 3.09 3.13
CA SER A 30 -15.90 2.03 2.22
C SER A 30 -15.49 0.63 2.71
N LEU A 31 -14.21 0.45 3.05
CA LEU A 31 -13.71 -0.79 3.63
C LEU A 31 -14.34 -1.09 5.00
N SER A 32 -14.43 -0.11 5.89
CA SER A 32 -15.03 -0.35 7.21
C SER A 32 -16.50 -0.78 7.11
N SER A 33 -17.25 -0.27 6.13
CA SER A 33 -18.62 -0.72 5.87
C SER A 33 -18.70 -2.15 5.34
N SER A 34 -17.72 -2.59 4.53
CA SER A 34 -17.76 -3.93 3.89
C SER A 34 -17.11 -5.06 4.72
N GLN A 35 -16.15 -4.73 5.59
CA GLN A 35 -15.45 -5.72 6.44
C GLN A 35 -15.45 -5.40 7.94
N GLY A 36 -16.15 -4.34 8.37
CA GLY A 36 -16.32 -3.94 9.77
C GLY A 36 -15.18 -3.07 10.33
N PHE A 37 -13.94 -3.33 9.93
CA PHE A 37 -12.78 -2.55 10.36
C PHE A 37 -11.76 -2.41 9.23
N SER A 38 -11.15 -1.24 9.11
CA SER A 38 -10.01 -0.99 8.23
C SER A 38 -8.99 -0.11 8.94
N PRO A 39 -7.74 -0.58 9.12
CA PRO A 39 -6.69 0.30 9.63
C PRO A 39 -6.40 1.41 8.60
N ALA A 40 -6.08 2.60 9.11
CA ALA A 40 -5.60 3.73 8.32
C ALA A 40 -4.18 4.09 8.78
N GLY A 41 -3.38 4.69 7.89
CA GLY A 41 -2.00 5.06 8.22
C GLY A 41 -1.04 3.87 8.36
N VAL A 42 -1.33 2.75 7.68
CA VAL A 42 -0.49 1.54 7.68
C VAL A 42 0.90 1.85 7.11
N ILE A 43 1.94 1.46 7.85
CA ILE A 43 3.34 1.60 7.44
C ILE A 43 3.75 0.38 6.61
N VAL A 44 4.08 0.61 5.34
CA VAL A 44 4.52 -0.44 4.41
C VAL A 44 6.03 -0.38 4.23
N ALA A 45 6.73 -1.45 4.59
CA ALA A 45 8.13 -1.62 4.23
C ALA A 45 8.26 -2.10 2.78
N GLN A 46 8.93 -1.30 1.95
CA GLN A 46 9.28 -1.67 0.59
C GLN A 46 10.46 -2.65 0.60
N CYS A 47 10.24 -3.85 0.08
CA CYS A 47 11.25 -4.89 -0.09
C CYS A 47 11.54 -5.13 -1.58
N VAL A 48 12.67 -5.77 -1.90
CA VAL A 48 13.05 -6.09 -3.27
C VAL A 48 12.74 -7.57 -3.53
N GLY A 49 11.77 -7.83 -4.42
CA GLY A 49 11.44 -9.18 -4.86
C GLY A 49 12.41 -9.75 -5.91
N PRO A 50 12.14 -10.95 -6.45
CA PRO A 50 10.87 -11.69 -6.34
C PRO A 50 10.76 -12.61 -5.12
N GLN A 51 11.85 -12.85 -4.39
CA GLN A 51 11.80 -13.68 -3.18
C GLN A 51 11.06 -12.93 -2.06
N PHE A 52 10.26 -13.66 -1.28
CA PHE A 52 9.73 -13.16 -0.01
C PHE A 52 10.85 -12.91 0.99
N GLU A 53 10.55 -12.06 1.97
CA GLU A 53 11.45 -11.73 3.06
C GLU A 53 11.64 -12.95 3.98
N SER A 54 12.84 -13.06 4.56
CA SER A 54 13.13 -14.03 5.62
C SER A 54 12.48 -13.62 6.95
N PRO A 55 12.26 -14.56 7.89
CA PRO A 55 11.75 -14.22 9.21
C PRO A 55 12.59 -13.17 9.95
N SER A 56 13.92 -13.19 9.78
CA SER A 56 14.81 -12.21 10.41
C SER A 56 14.66 -10.81 9.83
N GLU A 57 14.45 -10.68 8.51
CA GLU A 57 14.13 -9.41 7.86
C GLU A 57 12.78 -8.88 8.36
N ILE A 58 11.75 -9.73 8.42
CA ILE A 58 10.43 -9.35 8.95
C ILE A 58 10.53 -8.83 10.39
N ILE A 59 11.27 -9.52 11.27
CA ILE A 59 11.49 -9.07 12.65
C ILE A 59 12.20 -7.71 12.69
N ALA A 60 13.17 -7.47 11.82
CA ALA A 60 13.87 -6.20 11.75
C ALA A 60 12.92 -5.07 11.27
N LEU A 61 12.14 -5.32 10.23
CA LEU A 61 11.21 -4.33 9.65
C LEU A 61 10.07 -3.99 10.63
N GLU A 62 9.51 -4.97 11.31
CA GLU A 62 8.49 -4.75 12.35
C GLU A 62 9.05 -3.89 13.50
N LYS A 63 10.29 -4.15 13.93
CA LYS A 63 10.97 -3.30 14.94
C LYS A 63 11.22 -1.87 14.47
N LEU A 64 11.32 -1.66 13.16
CA LEU A 64 11.39 -0.33 12.54
C LEU A 64 10.01 0.31 12.36
N GLY A 65 8.94 -0.37 12.77
CA GLY A 65 7.57 0.14 12.75
C GLY A 65 6.76 -0.26 11.52
N ALA A 66 7.21 -1.20 10.69
CA ALA A 66 6.42 -1.69 9.57
C ALA A 66 5.23 -2.52 10.05
N ASP A 67 4.04 -2.20 9.55
CA ASP A 67 2.82 -2.99 9.75
C ASP A 67 2.71 -4.11 8.70
N THR A 68 3.23 -3.86 7.50
CA THR A 68 3.22 -4.82 6.39
C THR A 68 4.43 -4.62 5.47
N VAL A 69 4.68 -5.61 4.61
CA VAL A 69 5.75 -5.60 3.62
C VAL A 69 5.15 -5.69 2.21
N GLY A 70 5.82 -5.10 1.24
CA GLY A 70 5.40 -5.16 -0.15
C GLY A 70 6.52 -4.79 -1.10
N MET A 71 6.29 -5.00 -2.41
CA MET A 71 7.35 -4.88 -3.42
C MET A 71 7.11 -3.77 -4.44
N THR A 72 6.00 -3.02 -4.36
CA THR A 72 5.60 -2.07 -5.41
C THR A 72 5.43 -0.61 -4.95
N LEU A 73 4.97 -0.39 -3.71
CA LEU A 73 4.53 0.93 -3.25
C LEU A 73 5.65 1.99 -3.21
N GLY A 74 6.87 1.60 -2.84
CA GLY A 74 8.01 2.51 -2.70
C GLY A 74 8.36 3.23 -4.01
N PRO A 75 8.64 2.49 -5.10
CA PRO A 75 8.86 3.06 -6.43
C PRO A 75 7.66 3.86 -6.96
N GLU A 76 6.43 3.34 -6.82
CA GLU A 76 5.21 3.99 -7.31
C GLU A 76 4.98 5.34 -6.61
N SER A 77 4.98 5.36 -5.28
CA SER A 77 4.79 6.58 -4.49
C SER A 77 5.86 7.65 -4.76
N ARG A 78 7.06 7.23 -5.18
CA ARG A 78 8.13 8.17 -5.56
C ARG A 78 7.87 8.80 -6.92
N LEU A 79 7.46 8.01 -7.92
CA LEU A 79 7.08 8.55 -9.23
C LEU A 79 5.84 9.44 -9.15
N ILE A 80 4.84 9.03 -8.37
CA ILE A 80 3.62 9.82 -8.18
C ILE A 80 3.90 11.22 -7.58
N SER A 81 4.88 11.33 -6.68
CA SER A 81 5.25 12.62 -6.09
C SER A 81 5.72 13.66 -7.12
N GLU A 82 6.14 13.23 -8.31
CA GLU A 82 6.61 14.11 -9.38
C GLU A 82 5.46 14.65 -10.27
N ILE A 83 4.28 14.00 -10.26
CA ILE A 83 3.17 14.30 -11.19
C ILE A 83 1.97 15.04 -10.56
N GLY A 84 1.98 15.26 -9.24
CA GLY A 84 0.94 16.04 -8.53
C GLY A 84 -0.47 15.43 -8.61
N THR A 85 -0.59 14.14 -8.89
CA THR A 85 -1.89 13.45 -8.99
C THR A 85 -2.32 12.95 -7.60
N PRO A 86 -3.58 13.17 -7.16
CA PRO A 86 -4.10 12.59 -5.94
C PRO A 86 -3.92 11.07 -5.94
N TYR A 87 -3.35 10.54 -4.85
CA TYR A 87 -2.94 9.14 -4.78
C TYR A 87 -3.37 8.50 -3.47
N VAL A 88 -3.82 7.25 -3.55
CA VAL A 88 -4.19 6.45 -2.39
C VAL A 88 -3.67 5.04 -2.61
N ALA A 89 -3.14 4.42 -1.55
CA ALA A 89 -2.69 3.04 -1.58
C ALA A 89 -3.62 2.16 -0.74
N LEU A 90 -4.02 1.02 -1.29
CA LEU A 90 -4.80 0.00 -0.59
C LEU A 90 -3.91 -1.22 -0.33
N ALA A 91 -3.45 -1.36 0.91
CA ALA A 91 -2.64 -2.51 1.31
C ALA A 91 -3.51 -3.77 1.45
N CYS A 92 -3.36 -4.70 0.51
CA CYS A 92 -4.07 -5.97 0.50
C CYS A 92 -3.24 -7.03 1.22
N SER A 93 -3.53 -7.30 2.50
CA SER A 93 -2.80 -8.30 3.31
C SER A 93 -3.16 -9.72 2.88
N SER A 94 -2.45 -10.26 1.90
CA SER A 94 -2.71 -11.56 1.27
C SER A 94 -1.96 -12.75 1.89
N ASN A 95 -1.17 -12.53 2.94
CA ASN A 95 -0.58 -13.56 3.78
C ASN A 95 -0.11 -12.99 5.12
N TRP A 96 0.19 -13.87 6.07
CA TRP A 96 1.11 -13.55 7.16
C TRP A 96 2.54 -13.57 6.63
N ALA A 97 3.32 -12.52 6.90
CA ALA A 97 4.72 -12.47 6.52
C ALA A 97 5.52 -13.65 7.12
N ALA A 98 6.73 -13.91 6.61
CA ALA A 98 7.50 -15.08 7.01
C ALA A 98 7.73 -15.09 8.53
N GLY A 99 7.40 -16.21 9.19
CA GLY A 99 7.51 -16.32 10.65
C GLY A 99 6.33 -15.74 11.44
N LYS A 100 5.28 -15.22 10.78
CA LYS A 100 4.17 -14.50 11.45
C LYS A 100 2.82 -15.22 11.41
N ASP A 101 2.68 -16.38 10.76
CA ASP A 101 1.42 -17.12 10.82
C ASP A 101 1.16 -17.59 12.27
N PRO A 102 0.03 -17.18 12.90
CA PRO A 102 -0.25 -17.48 14.30
C PRO A 102 -0.53 -18.98 14.55
N ARG A 103 -0.82 -19.75 13.50
CA ARG A 103 -1.08 -21.19 13.59
C ARG A 103 0.21 -21.99 13.47
N ASP A 104 1.10 -21.57 12.57
CA ASP A 104 2.40 -22.20 12.37
C ASP A 104 3.45 -21.18 11.85
N PRO A 105 4.34 -20.67 12.71
CA PRO A 105 5.41 -19.76 12.31
C PRO A 105 6.39 -20.35 11.29
N LYS A 106 6.42 -21.68 11.09
CA LYS A 106 7.28 -22.34 10.10
C LYS A 106 6.57 -22.61 8.76
N ALA A 107 5.31 -22.20 8.63
CA ALA A 107 4.57 -22.35 7.39
C ALA A 107 5.28 -21.63 6.24
N ASN A 108 5.44 -22.34 5.12
CA ASN A 108 5.97 -21.76 3.89
C ASN A 108 4.93 -20.82 3.27
N ILE A 109 5.42 -19.69 2.73
CA ILE A 109 4.59 -18.79 1.93
C ILE A 109 4.58 -19.31 0.49
N ASP A 110 3.38 -19.61 -0.01
CA ASP A 110 3.15 -20.03 -1.39
C ASP A 110 2.52 -18.88 -2.19
N HIS A 111 3.20 -18.46 -3.26
CA HIS A 111 2.76 -17.36 -4.12
C HIS A 111 1.35 -17.59 -4.71
N HIS A 112 0.99 -18.82 -5.07
CA HIS A 112 -0.35 -19.10 -5.60
C HIS A 112 -1.45 -18.87 -4.56
N SER A 113 -1.17 -19.23 -3.30
CA SER A 113 -2.08 -18.99 -2.18
C SER A 113 -2.23 -17.50 -1.88
N VAL A 114 -1.13 -16.73 -1.95
CA VAL A 114 -1.12 -15.26 -1.84
C VAL A 114 -2.02 -14.64 -2.91
N ASP A 115 -1.82 -15.00 -4.17
CA ASP A 115 -2.60 -14.49 -5.30
C ASP A 115 -4.08 -14.83 -5.16
N LYS A 116 -4.39 -16.06 -4.76
CA LYS A 116 -5.75 -16.51 -4.53
C LYS A 116 -6.41 -15.67 -3.44
N LEU A 117 -5.74 -15.39 -2.32
CA LEU A 117 -6.31 -14.58 -1.26
C LEU A 117 -6.51 -13.12 -1.70
N ALA A 118 -5.52 -12.51 -2.35
CA ALA A 118 -5.63 -11.17 -2.95
C ALA A 118 -6.84 -11.07 -3.90
N SER A 119 -7.06 -12.12 -4.70
CA SER A 119 -8.17 -12.19 -5.66
C SER A 119 -9.56 -12.09 -5.00
N THR A 120 -9.68 -12.53 -3.74
CA THR A 120 -10.93 -12.43 -2.97
C THR A 120 -11.24 -11.00 -2.51
N MET A 121 -10.26 -10.11 -2.53
CA MET A 121 -10.41 -8.72 -2.09
C MET A 121 -10.91 -7.79 -3.21
N ARG A 122 -10.97 -8.28 -4.45
CA ARG A 122 -11.34 -7.48 -5.63
C ARG A 122 -12.68 -6.76 -5.50
N SER A 123 -13.69 -7.38 -4.87
CA SER A 123 -14.99 -6.73 -4.67
C SER A 123 -14.86 -5.48 -3.79
N ARG A 124 -14.13 -5.59 -2.68
CA ARG A 124 -13.88 -4.47 -1.75
C ARG A 124 -13.07 -3.35 -2.42
N ILE A 125 -12.10 -3.71 -3.27
CA ILE A 125 -11.36 -2.73 -4.06
C ILE A 125 -12.29 -2.01 -5.05
N SER A 126 -13.18 -2.74 -5.73
CA SER A 126 -14.15 -2.15 -6.65
C SER A 126 -15.14 -1.21 -5.94
N GLU A 127 -15.54 -1.54 -4.72
CA GLU A 127 -16.37 -0.67 -3.87
C GLU A 127 -15.63 0.62 -3.54
N CYS A 128 -14.35 0.55 -3.16
CA CYS A 128 -13.51 1.74 -2.92
C CYS A 128 -13.43 2.63 -4.17
N ILE A 129 -13.18 2.05 -5.34
CA ILE A 129 -13.14 2.78 -6.61
C ILE A 129 -14.48 3.46 -6.88
N THR A 130 -15.60 2.77 -6.66
CA THR A 130 -16.95 3.32 -6.86
C THR A 130 -17.24 4.47 -5.89
N SER A 131 -16.84 4.32 -4.62
CA SER A 131 -16.94 5.38 -3.61
C SER A 131 -16.11 6.60 -4.01
N LEU A 132 -14.87 6.40 -4.47
CA LEU A 132 -14.02 7.50 -4.96
C LEU A 132 -14.67 8.24 -6.13
N LEU A 133 -15.17 7.52 -7.14
CA LEU A 133 -15.84 8.13 -8.30
C LEU A 133 -17.08 8.96 -7.91
N THR A 134 -17.76 8.59 -6.83
CA THR A 134 -19.01 9.22 -6.41
C THR A 134 -18.77 10.38 -5.44
N GLU A 135 -17.86 10.20 -4.48
CA GLU A 135 -17.65 11.09 -3.33
C GLU A 135 -16.48 12.06 -3.50
N TYR A 136 -15.44 11.71 -4.28
CA TYR A 136 -14.28 12.58 -4.44
C TYR A 136 -14.69 13.88 -5.13
N ARG A 137 -14.18 15.00 -4.61
CA ARG A 137 -14.44 16.33 -5.13
C ARG A 137 -13.10 17.02 -5.27
N ILE A 138 -12.80 17.48 -6.47
CA ILE A 138 -11.62 18.32 -6.69
C ILE A 138 -11.88 19.61 -5.92
N HIS A 139 -11.14 19.82 -4.82
CA HIS A 139 -11.03 21.15 -4.27
C HIS A 139 -10.35 22.02 -5.33
N GLN A 140 -11.10 22.94 -5.94
CA GLN A 140 -10.45 24.04 -6.63
C GLN A 140 -9.74 24.84 -5.54
N SER A 141 -8.44 24.66 -5.43
CA SER A 141 -7.59 25.62 -4.74
C SER A 141 -7.87 26.97 -5.40
N GLN A 142 -8.44 27.91 -4.63
CA GLN A 142 -8.40 29.31 -5.02
C GLN A 142 -6.93 29.69 -5.27
N SER A 143 -6.72 30.43 -6.36
CA SER A 143 -5.48 31.02 -6.89
C SER A 143 -4.25 31.04 -5.99
#